data_AF-A2EXE3-F1
#
_entry.id   AF-A2EXE3-F1
#
_cell.length_a   1.000
_cell.length_b   1.000
_cell.length_c   1.000
_cell.angle_alpha   90.00
_cell.angle_beta   90.00
_cell.angle_gamma   90.00
#
_symmetry.space_group_name_H-M   'P 1'
#
loop_
_entity.id
_entity.type
_entity.pdbx_description
1 polymer ?
#
loop_
_entity_poly.entity_id
_entity_poly.type
_entity_poly.pdbx_seq_one_letter_code
_entity_poly.pdbx_strand_id
1 'polypeptide(L)'
;MKVFNRDQNQNNILDLYQEKLFCDIVIHWKNEEYYAHRLILQNYSSYFASIFEKYKDTTDIPRVDHVTIEINPQNMFSKVIDILYSKPVQITVTNVVSIYKICCYYGIYSFIENIKNFITKSLSSNTVLHYVTEFISYDMIEESKIIVPFLSQTFLQIINSKTPQQEAELEQLLKCVSNGILFSYVIMADPLNSALSEYDKFCLVDKYSKIKRFSEAESIELASLFNWEDPNSLNYFVEFSCDWLPLNISRKCYSTLLSRRKNIIKVFESISENVKEQASRLHCFLWVDICSKASIVPDHPSINILDFISSLGNSNVEFDPIKYSYLLCNVHQTTYDIFHPIQSIFKNDQSYAIIESCDDHPASISLSFGNHTVITANSFTISCDIEKNTRKPNNITTKQYYTVPNQLLVKTFLNGTISNEFEISSDQNKIYQLEKVPNSFDSILVSIPPSLSDIYKILRIRNISIVGTVDTQ
;
A
#
# COMPACT_ATOMS: atom_id res chain seq x y z
N MET A 1 8.97 7.90 -46.63
CA MET A 1 8.33 8.51 -47.79
C MET A 1 7.72 7.39 -48.64
N LYS A 2 6.41 7.13 -48.50
CA LYS A 2 5.63 6.25 -49.38
C LYS A 2 4.44 7.08 -49.83
N VAL A 3 4.44 7.43 -51.11
CA VAL A 3 3.38 8.22 -51.76
C VAL A 3 2.26 7.26 -52.14
N PHE A 4 1.07 7.48 -51.61
CA PHE A 4 -0.15 6.82 -52.05
C PHE A 4 -0.84 7.74 -53.08
N ASN A 5 -0.91 7.30 -54.33
CA ASN A 5 -1.65 8.00 -55.39
C ASN A 5 -3.16 8.01 -55.07
N ARG A 6 -3.68 9.14 -54.56
CA ARG A 6 -5.12 9.47 -54.44
C ARG A 6 -5.47 10.91 -54.91
N ASP A 7 -4.54 11.60 -55.58
CA ASP A 7 -4.45 13.08 -55.48
C ASP A 7 -5.26 13.93 -56.49
N GLN A 8 -5.84 13.41 -57.58
CA GLN A 8 -6.43 14.33 -58.58
C GLN A 8 -7.83 14.87 -58.26
N ASN A 9 -8.69 14.14 -57.52
CA ASN A 9 -10.05 14.62 -57.20
C ASN A 9 -10.14 15.39 -55.87
N GLN A 10 -9.24 15.14 -54.91
CA GLN A 10 -9.26 15.84 -53.61
C GLN A 10 -8.68 17.26 -53.69
N ASN A 11 -7.68 17.50 -54.56
CA ASN A 11 -7.13 18.84 -54.76
C ASN A 11 -8.20 19.82 -55.27
N ASN A 12 -9.07 19.39 -56.18
CA ASN A 12 -10.16 20.22 -56.69
C ASN A 12 -11.16 20.63 -55.59
N ILE A 13 -11.45 19.79 -54.60
CA ILE A 13 -12.42 20.10 -53.53
C ILE A 13 -11.81 21.07 -52.49
N LEU A 14 -10.52 20.93 -52.21
CA LEU A 14 -9.80 21.86 -51.33
C LEU A 14 -9.79 23.28 -51.91
N ASP A 15 -9.53 23.41 -53.22
CA ASP A 15 -9.53 24.72 -53.90
C ASP A 15 -10.92 25.37 -53.83
N LEU A 16 -12.00 24.62 -54.08
CA LEU A 16 -13.38 25.11 -53.94
C LEU A 16 -13.69 25.57 -52.52
N TYR A 17 -13.21 24.85 -51.49
CA TYR A 17 -13.38 25.26 -50.10
C TYR A 17 -12.61 26.55 -49.77
N GLN A 18 -11.38 26.71 -50.26
CA GLN A 18 -10.57 27.91 -50.03
C GLN A 18 -11.19 29.16 -50.67
N GLU A 19 -11.78 29.01 -51.86
CA GLU A 19 -12.49 30.08 -52.57
C GLU A 19 -13.93 30.27 -52.09
N LYS A 20 -14.39 29.46 -51.10
CA LYS A 20 -15.77 29.39 -50.61
C LYS A 20 -16.81 29.14 -51.72
N LEU A 21 -16.41 28.51 -52.81
CA LEU A 21 -17.28 28.15 -53.91
C LEU A 21 -18.13 26.94 -53.52
N PHE A 22 -19.42 26.97 -53.86
CA PHE A 22 -20.38 25.89 -53.59
C PHE A 22 -20.52 25.46 -52.12
N CYS A 23 -20.06 26.27 -51.17
CA CYS A 23 -20.32 26.05 -49.76
C CYS A 23 -21.82 26.24 -49.48
N ASP A 24 -22.51 25.15 -49.18
CA ASP A 24 -23.97 25.10 -49.00
C ASP A 24 -24.38 25.07 -47.52
N ILE A 25 -23.43 25.35 -46.62
CA ILE A 25 -23.63 25.48 -45.20
C ILE A 25 -22.64 26.45 -44.54
N VAL A 26 -23.13 27.17 -43.54
CA VAL A 26 -22.36 28.01 -42.62
C VAL A 26 -22.51 27.46 -41.21
N ILE A 27 -21.38 27.16 -40.58
CA ILE A 27 -21.31 26.68 -39.19
C ILE A 27 -20.96 27.85 -38.29
N HIS A 28 -21.78 28.09 -37.27
CA HIS A 28 -21.64 29.19 -36.33
C HIS A 28 -21.00 28.73 -35.02
N TRP A 29 -19.99 29.49 -34.57
CA TRP A 29 -19.44 29.40 -33.23
C TRP A 29 -19.24 30.80 -32.65
N LYS A 30 -20.11 31.19 -31.72
CA LYS A 30 -20.13 32.56 -31.15
C LYS A 30 -20.23 33.60 -32.27
N ASN A 31 -19.15 34.32 -32.56
CA ASN A 31 -19.08 35.36 -33.59
C ASN A 31 -18.28 34.91 -34.83
N GLU A 32 -17.90 33.63 -34.91
CA GLU A 32 -17.16 33.05 -36.03
C GLU A 32 -18.08 32.22 -36.93
N GLU A 33 -17.82 32.32 -38.24
CA GLU A 33 -18.53 31.58 -39.27
C GLU A 33 -17.55 30.70 -40.05
N TYR A 34 -17.87 29.42 -40.16
CA TYR A 34 -17.11 28.45 -40.96
C TYR A 34 -17.95 27.98 -42.15
N TYR A 35 -17.49 28.28 -43.35
CA TYR A 35 -18.15 27.90 -44.60
C TYR A 35 -17.69 26.49 -44.99
N ALA A 36 -18.60 25.60 -45.34
CA ALA A 36 -18.25 24.23 -45.70
C ALA A 36 -19.23 23.63 -46.71
N HIS A 37 -18.92 22.41 -47.15
CA HIS A 37 -19.79 21.62 -48.01
C HIS A 37 -20.45 20.52 -47.17
N ARG A 38 -21.78 20.43 -47.19
CA ARG A 38 -22.54 19.42 -46.43
C ARG A 38 -22.07 18.01 -46.75
N LEU A 39 -21.80 17.73 -48.03
CA LEU A 39 -21.34 16.41 -48.47
C LEU A 39 -20.06 15.98 -47.76
N ILE A 40 -19.11 16.89 -47.58
CA ILE A 40 -17.84 16.60 -46.90
C ILE A 40 -18.09 16.37 -45.41
N LEU A 41 -18.87 17.23 -44.76
CA LEU A 41 -19.20 17.07 -43.34
C LEU A 41 -19.94 15.75 -43.08
N GLN A 42 -20.94 15.39 -43.91
CA GLN A 42 -21.68 14.13 -43.80
C GLN A 42 -20.79 12.91 -43.94
N ASN A 43 -19.84 12.96 -44.85
CA ASN A 43 -18.96 11.85 -45.14
C ASN A 43 -18.00 11.53 -43.97
N TYR A 44 -17.61 12.55 -43.21
CA TYR A 44 -16.61 12.40 -42.15
C TYR A 44 -17.16 12.51 -40.73
N SER A 45 -18.35 13.06 -40.53
CA SER A 45 -18.95 13.30 -39.22
C SER A 45 -20.34 12.69 -39.13
N SER A 46 -20.49 11.71 -38.23
CA SER A 46 -21.81 11.13 -37.95
C SER A 46 -22.78 12.15 -37.37
N TYR A 47 -22.29 13.11 -36.58
CA TYR A 47 -23.10 14.20 -36.04
C TYR A 47 -23.74 15.04 -37.16
N PHE A 48 -22.93 15.52 -38.10
CA PHE A 48 -23.44 16.31 -39.21
C PHE A 48 -24.31 15.47 -40.15
N ALA A 49 -23.97 14.20 -40.38
CA ALA A 49 -24.84 13.26 -41.11
C ALA A 49 -26.25 13.18 -40.50
N SER A 50 -26.34 12.94 -39.19
CA SER A 50 -27.63 12.85 -38.47
C SER A 50 -28.39 14.19 -38.45
N ILE A 51 -27.70 15.32 -38.35
CA ILE A 51 -28.35 16.63 -38.46
C ILE A 51 -29.01 16.75 -39.83
N PHE A 52 -28.26 16.56 -40.91
CA PHE A 52 -28.79 16.83 -42.24
C PHE A 52 -29.82 15.79 -42.71
N GLU A 53 -29.79 14.57 -42.18
CA GLU A 53 -30.81 13.55 -42.45
C GLU A 53 -32.17 13.93 -41.89
N LYS A 54 -32.23 14.50 -40.67
CA LYS A 54 -33.50 14.98 -40.06
C LYS A 54 -34.23 16.03 -40.90
N TYR A 55 -33.53 16.72 -41.80
CA TYR A 55 -34.08 17.77 -42.65
C TYR A 55 -34.33 17.32 -44.10
N LYS A 56 -34.14 16.03 -44.43
CA LYS A 56 -34.48 15.48 -45.75
C LYS A 56 -35.97 15.20 -45.94
N ASP A 57 -36.69 14.88 -44.86
CA ASP A 57 -38.06 14.31 -44.93
C ASP A 57 -39.19 15.32 -44.73
N THR A 58 -38.89 16.61 -44.63
CA THR A 58 -39.90 17.64 -44.38
C THR A 58 -39.92 18.65 -45.52
N THR A 59 -40.94 18.55 -46.37
CA THR A 59 -41.20 19.47 -47.49
C THR A 59 -41.44 20.91 -47.03
N ASP A 60 -41.72 21.13 -45.74
CA ASP A 60 -42.07 22.42 -45.15
C ASP A 60 -40.98 23.06 -44.27
N ILE A 61 -39.81 22.41 -44.08
CA ILE A 61 -38.73 22.97 -43.26
C ILE A 61 -37.65 23.59 -44.17
N PRO A 62 -37.23 24.85 -43.93
CA PRO A 62 -36.18 25.49 -44.71
C PRO A 62 -34.90 24.66 -44.68
N ARG A 63 -34.30 24.49 -45.86
CA ARG A 63 -33.03 23.80 -46.08
C ARG A 63 -31.99 24.35 -45.09
N VAL A 64 -31.49 23.54 -44.15
CA VAL A 64 -30.57 24.00 -43.09
C VAL A 64 -29.23 24.46 -43.65
N ASP A 65 -29.14 25.75 -43.96
CA ASP A 65 -27.98 26.48 -44.42
C ASP A 65 -27.11 27.00 -43.27
N HIS A 66 -27.63 27.01 -42.05
CA HIS A 66 -26.92 27.43 -40.85
C HIS A 66 -26.98 26.37 -39.74
N VAL A 67 -25.83 26.03 -39.14
CA VAL A 67 -25.75 25.13 -37.98
C VAL A 67 -24.89 25.77 -36.91
N THR A 68 -25.38 25.83 -35.66
CA THR A 68 -24.55 26.27 -34.53
C THR A 68 -23.90 25.06 -33.87
N ILE A 69 -22.60 25.12 -33.62
CA ILE A 69 -21.86 24.07 -32.91
C ILE A 69 -21.77 24.35 -31.40
N GLU A 70 -21.78 23.28 -30.62
CA GLU A 70 -21.83 23.37 -29.14
C GLU A 70 -20.44 23.32 -28.46
N ILE A 71 -19.44 22.68 -29.10
CA ILE A 71 -18.13 22.42 -28.51
C ILE A 71 -17.01 22.84 -29.47
N ASN A 72 -16.13 23.74 -29.01
CA ASN A 72 -14.96 24.16 -29.77
C ASN A 72 -13.81 24.59 -28.82
N PRO A 73 -13.20 23.65 -28.08
CA PRO A 73 -12.08 23.94 -27.19
C PRO A 73 -10.95 24.63 -27.95
N GLN A 74 -10.41 25.68 -27.35
CA GLN A 74 -9.34 26.52 -27.91
C GLN A 74 -9.64 27.09 -29.32
N ASN A 75 -10.91 27.15 -29.75
CA ASN A 75 -11.30 27.57 -31.11
C ASN A 75 -10.62 26.76 -32.24
N MET A 76 -10.42 25.45 -32.03
CA MET A 76 -9.73 24.55 -32.97
C MET A 76 -10.61 23.96 -34.08
N PHE A 77 -11.90 24.27 -34.13
CA PHE A 77 -12.83 23.69 -35.11
C PHE A 77 -12.45 23.99 -36.56
N SER A 78 -11.95 25.20 -36.85
CA SER A 78 -11.43 25.55 -38.19
C SER A 78 -10.32 24.61 -38.66
N LYS A 79 -9.41 24.22 -37.77
CA LYS A 79 -8.36 23.24 -38.06
C LYS A 79 -8.93 21.86 -38.33
N VAL A 80 -10.01 21.48 -37.64
CA VAL A 80 -10.68 20.20 -37.90
C VAL A 80 -11.33 20.20 -39.28
N ILE A 81 -11.99 21.29 -39.68
CA ILE A 81 -12.50 21.43 -41.06
C ILE A 81 -11.34 21.32 -42.05
N ASP A 82 -10.24 22.05 -41.83
CA ASP A 82 -9.07 21.98 -42.70
C ASP A 82 -8.57 20.53 -42.87
N ILE A 83 -8.57 19.72 -41.79
CA ILE A 83 -8.25 18.28 -41.85
C ILE A 83 -9.23 17.50 -42.73
N LEU A 84 -10.54 17.79 -42.65
CA LEU A 84 -11.56 17.11 -43.48
C LEU A 84 -11.35 17.35 -44.98
N TYR A 85 -10.80 18.52 -45.34
CA TYR A 85 -10.43 18.88 -46.70
C TYR A 85 -8.99 18.47 -47.06
N SER A 86 -8.35 17.62 -46.26
CA SER A 86 -6.96 17.18 -46.46
C SER A 86 -5.93 18.32 -46.48
N LYS A 87 -6.24 19.47 -45.90
CA LYS A 87 -5.29 20.59 -45.77
C LYS A 87 -4.28 20.25 -44.66
N PRO A 88 -2.98 20.53 -44.86
CA PRO A 88 -1.97 20.28 -43.84
C PRO A 88 -2.22 21.15 -42.60
N VAL A 89 -2.34 20.51 -41.44
CA VAL A 89 -2.55 21.16 -40.14
C VAL A 89 -1.42 20.79 -39.18
N GLN A 90 -0.88 21.80 -38.48
CA GLN A 90 0.13 21.59 -37.46
C GLN A 90 -0.51 21.11 -36.14
N ILE A 91 -0.37 19.82 -35.86
CA ILE A 91 -0.75 19.21 -34.58
C ILE A 91 0.42 19.36 -33.60
N THR A 92 0.13 19.90 -32.40
CA THR A 92 1.11 20.17 -31.34
C THR A 92 0.63 19.58 -30.02
N VAL A 93 1.55 19.45 -29.05
CA VAL A 93 1.24 18.99 -27.68
C VAL A 93 0.09 19.79 -27.06
N THR A 94 0.05 21.10 -27.35
CA THR A 94 -0.92 22.05 -26.78
C THR A 94 -2.29 22.08 -27.43
N ASN A 95 -2.46 21.50 -28.63
CA ASN A 95 -3.72 21.59 -29.36
C ASN A 95 -4.35 20.23 -29.66
N VAL A 96 -3.59 19.14 -29.50
CA VAL A 96 -4.02 17.81 -29.93
C VAL A 96 -5.21 17.29 -29.11
N VAL A 97 -5.30 17.58 -27.80
CA VAL A 97 -6.44 17.16 -26.98
C VAL A 97 -7.71 17.93 -27.35
N SER A 98 -7.60 19.23 -27.63
CA SER A 98 -8.71 20.06 -28.14
C SER A 98 -9.25 19.51 -29.46
N ILE A 99 -8.35 19.18 -30.41
CA ILE A 99 -8.72 18.54 -31.67
C ILE A 99 -9.37 17.18 -31.40
N TYR A 100 -8.82 16.40 -30.45
CA TYR A 100 -9.37 15.10 -30.09
C TYR A 100 -10.80 15.21 -29.55
N LYS A 101 -11.08 16.16 -28.65
CA LYS A 101 -12.42 16.43 -28.12
C LYS A 101 -13.42 16.71 -29.23
N ILE A 102 -13.04 17.57 -30.18
CA ILE A 102 -13.88 17.93 -31.33
C ILE A 102 -14.16 16.68 -32.17
N CYS A 103 -13.13 15.88 -32.48
CA CYS A 103 -13.30 14.64 -33.25
C CYS A 103 -14.22 13.65 -32.54
N CYS A 104 -14.07 13.43 -31.23
CA CYS A 104 -14.96 12.56 -30.47
C CYS A 104 -16.41 13.08 -30.48
N TYR A 105 -16.61 14.35 -30.16
CA TYR A 105 -17.95 14.93 -30.03
C TYR A 105 -18.74 14.92 -31.35
N TYR A 106 -18.10 15.33 -32.44
CA TYR A 106 -18.72 15.37 -33.75
C TYR A 106 -18.67 14.02 -34.49
N GLY A 107 -18.17 12.96 -33.86
CA GLY A 107 -18.11 11.62 -34.47
C GLY A 107 -17.22 11.55 -35.72
N ILE A 108 -16.06 12.21 -35.69
CA ILE A 108 -15.05 12.23 -36.75
C ILE A 108 -13.99 11.15 -36.48
N TYR A 109 -14.38 9.89 -36.62
CA TYR A 109 -13.56 8.74 -36.20
C TYR A 109 -12.34 8.48 -37.10
N SER A 110 -12.34 8.95 -38.34
CA SER A 110 -11.29 8.68 -39.34
C SER A 110 -9.90 9.19 -38.93
N PHE A 111 -9.81 10.14 -38.00
CA PHE A 111 -8.56 10.76 -37.56
C PHE A 111 -8.15 10.40 -36.13
N ILE A 112 -9.02 9.72 -35.37
CA ILE A 112 -8.79 9.46 -33.94
C ILE A 112 -7.54 8.63 -33.71
N GLU A 113 -7.29 7.58 -34.50
CA GLU A 113 -6.10 6.74 -34.34
C GLU A 113 -4.79 7.51 -34.63
N ASN A 114 -4.82 8.48 -35.55
CA ASN A 114 -3.66 9.33 -35.82
C ASN A 114 -3.39 10.27 -34.65
N ILE A 115 -4.45 10.83 -34.05
CA ILE A 115 -4.40 11.70 -32.88
C ILE A 115 -3.84 10.92 -31.67
N LYS A 116 -4.39 9.73 -31.38
CA LYS A 116 -3.90 8.85 -30.31
C LYS A 116 -2.42 8.52 -30.50
N ASN A 117 -2.02 8.14 -31.71
CA ASN A 117 -0.62 7.85 -32.03
C ASN A 117 0.30 9.05 -31.82
N PHE A 118 -0.15 10.26 -32.15
CA PHE A 118 0.61 11.48 -31.86
C PHE A 118 0.79 11.66 -30.36
N ILE A 119 -0.30 11.57 -29.58
CA ILE A 119 -0.28 11.71 -28.12
C ILE A 119 0.71 10.69 -27.54
N THR A 120 0.56 9.40 -27.84
CA THR A 120 1.45 8.34 -27.32
C THR A 120 2.91 8.58 -27.67
N LYS A 121 3.24 9.03 -28.88
CA LYS A 121 4.63 9.31 -29.30
C LYS A 121 5.24 10.56 -28.66
N SER A 122 4.40 11.50 -28.24
CA SER A 122 4.81 12.76 -27.63
C SER A 122 4.80 12.72 -26.09
N LEU A 123 4.40 11.58 -25.49
CA LEU A 123 4.44 11.39 -24.04
C LEU A 123 5.88 11.38 -23.51
N SER A 124 6.10 12.21 -22.49
CA SER A 124 7.34 12.37 -21.75
C SER A 124 7.03 12.92 -20.37
N SER A 125 8.00 12.92 -19.46
CA SER A 125 7.84 13.49 -18.10
C SER A 125 7.39 14.95 -18.12
N ASN A 126 7.74 15.71 -19.16
CA ASN A 126 7.39 17.13 -19.30
C ASN A 126 6.00 17.35 -19.92
N THR A 127 5.48 16.39 -20.70
CA THR A 127 4.23 16.54 -21.45
C THR A 127 3.05 15.81 -20.82
N VAL A 128 3.31 14.76 -20.02
CA VAL A 128 2.25 13.95 -19.41
C VAL A 128 1.32 14.76 -18.51
N LEU A 129 1.86 15.66 -17.68
CA LEU A 129 1.06 16.48 -16.78
C LEU A 129 0.14 17.42 -17.56
N HIS A 130 0.64 17.99 -18.66
CA HIS A 130 -0.17 18.82 -19.54
C HIS A 130 -1.35 18.03 -20.12
N TYR A 131 -1.09 16.81 -20.64
CA TYR A 131 -2.16 15.96 -21.15
C TYR A 131 -3.20 15.60 -20.10
N VAL A 132 -2.77 15.20 -18.90
CA VAL A 132 -3.68 14.90 -17.78
C VAL A 132 -4.58 16.10 -17.50
N THR A 133 -4.00 17.30 -17.39
CA THR A 133 -4.78 18.51 -17.10
C THR A 133 -5.77 18.84 -18.21
N GLU A 134 -5.39 18.70 -19.48
CA GLU A 134 -6.30 18.97 -20.61
C GLU A 134 -7.44 17.93 -20.67
N PHE A 135 -7.13 16.63 -20.56
CA PHE A 135 -8.16 15.57 -20.56
C PHE A 135 -9.18 15.76 -19.44
N ILE A 136 -8.73 16.12 -18.23
CA ILE A 136 -9.63 16.41 -17.11
C ILE A 136 -10.45 17.68 -17.40
N SER A 137 -9.82 18.75 -17.90
CA SER A 137 -10.50 20.03 -18.16
C SER A 137 -11.59 19.93 -19.22
N TYR A 138 -11.45 19.00 -20.17
CA TYR A 138 -12.43 18.76 -21.24
C TYR A 138 -13.38 17.60 -20.95
N ASP A 139 -13.36 17.05 -19.74
CA ASP A 139 -14.18 15.91 -19.33
C ASP A 139 -14.06 14.73 -20.30
N MET A 140 -12.82 14.31 -20.54
CA MET A 140 -12.43 13.23 -21.47
C MET A 140 -11.73 12.10 -20.71
N ILE A 141 -12.34 11.65 -19.61
CA ILE A 141 -11.74 10.66 -18.71
C ILE A 141 -11.58 9.30 -19.41
N GLU A 142 -12.55 8.88 -20.22
CA GLU A 142 -12.48 7.64 -20.99
C GLU A 142 -11.36 7.66 -22.04
N GLU A 143 -11.24 8.76 -22.78
CA GLU A 143 -10.19 8.92 -23.79
C GLU A 143 -8.80 9.06 -23.18
N SER A 144 -8.70 9.54 -21.94
CA SER A 144 -7.44 9.63 -21.22
C SER A 144 -6.80 8.26 -20.89
N LYS A 145 -7.51 7.14 -21.12
CA LYS A 145 -6.95 5.78 -21.02
C LYS A 145 -5.71 5.59 -21.90
N ILE A 146 -5.52 6.38 -22.96
CA ILE A 146 -4.31 6.31 -23.80
C ILE A 146 -3.02 6.74 -23.06
N ILE A 147 -3.12 7.58 -22.02
CA ILE A 147 -1.96 8.05 -21.24
C ILE A 147 -1.73 7.24 -19.95
N VAL A 148 -2.70 6.40 -19.57
CA VAL A 148 -2.68 5.60 -18.34
C VAL A 148 -1.44 4.69 -18.22
N PRO A 149 -0.99 3.96 -19.26
CA PRO A 149 0.21 3.12 -19.13
C PRO A 149 1.47 3.91 -18.77
N PHE A 150 1.62 5.12 -19.33
CA PHE A 150 2.75 5.99 -19.03
C PHE A 150 2.68 6.53 -17.59
N LEU A 151 1.48 6.90 -17.14
CA LEU A 151 1.25 7.32 -15.74
C LEU A 151 1.56 6.18 -14.77
N SER A 152 1.05 4.97 -15.03
CA SER A 152 1.29 3.78 -14.21
C SER A 152 2.80 3.52 -14.04
N GLN A 153 3.56 3.57 -15.13
CA GLN A 153 5.01 3.46 -15.10
C GLN A 153 5.69 4.57 -14.29
N THR A 154 5.20 5.81 -14.40
CA THR A 154 5.72 6.98 -13.67
C THR A 154 5.48 6.85 -12.17
N PHE A 155 4.27 6.46 -11.75
CA PHE A 155 3.93 6.19 -10.36
C PHE A 155 4.85 5.12 -9.76
N LEU A 156 5.07 4.01 -10.48
CA LEU A 156 5.92 2.92 -10.00
C LEU A 156 7.37 3.37 -9.79
N GLN A 157 7.91 4.19 -10.69
CA GLN A 157 9.28 4.73 -10.57
C GLN A 157 9.44 5.60 -9.31
N ILE A 158 8.44 6.44 -9.02
CA ILE A 158 8.44 7.33 -7.85
C ILE A 158 8.30 6.52 -6.55
N ILE A 159 7.42 5.51 -6.53
CA ILE A 159 7.18 4.70 -5.32
C ILE A 159 8.41 3.85 -4.95
N ASN A 160 9.09 3.24 -5.93
CA ASN A 160 10.18 2.32 -5.66
C ASN A 160 11.46 2.96 -5.13
N SER A 161 11.63 4.27 -5.31
CA SER A 161 12.89 4.95 -5.08
C SER A 161 13.07 5.51 -3.66
N LYS A 162 11.98 5.56 -2.86
CA LYS A 162 11.98 5.81 -1.40
C LYS A 162 12.80 7.02 -0.91
N THR A 163 12.91 8.10 -1.70
CA THR A 163 13.60 9.33 -1.27
C THR A 163 12.62 10.43 -0.83
N PRO A 164 12.98 11.29 0.13
CA PRO A 164 12.11 12.41 0.56
C PRO A 164 11.74 13.38 -0.56
N GLN A 165 12.64 13.59 -1.54
CA GLN A 165 12.37 14.46 -2.70
C GLN A 165 11.25 13.89 -3.57
N GLN A 166 11.19 12.57 -3.72
CA GLN A 166 10.19 11.89 -4.53
C GLN A 166 8.84 11.72 -3.83
N GLU A 167 8.79 11.79 -2.51
CA GLU A 167 7.49 11.91 -1.81
C GLU A 167 6.78 13.21 -2.19
N ALA A 168 7.51 14.32 -2.34
CA ALA A 168 6.96 15.58 -2.83
C ALA A 168 6.54 15.50 -4.30
N GLU A 169 7.31 14.80 -5.15
CA GLU A 169 6.93 14.54 -6.54
C GLU A 169 5.67 13.68 -6.65
N LEU A 170 5.52 12.66 -5.78
CA LEU A 170 4.31 11.85 -5.71
C LEU A 170 3.10 12.70 -5.34
N GLU A 171 3.21 13.57 -4.33
CA GLU A 171 2.13 14.48 -3.97
C GLU A 171 1.77 15.45 -5.11
N GLN A 172 2.77 15.95 -5.84
CA GLN A 172 2.54 16.80 -7.00
C GLN A 172 1.80 16.04 -8.11
N LEU A 173 2.22 14.81 -8.39
CA LEU A 173 1.58 13.96 -9.40
C LEU A 173 0.13 13.64 -9.00
N LEU A 174 -0.11 13.31 -7.73
CA LEU A 174 -1.46 13.08 -7.19
C LEU A 174 -2.34 14.34 -7.29
N LYS A 175 -1.78 15.53 -7.05
CA LYS A 175 -2.51 16.81 -7.25
C LYS A 175 -2.87 17.04 -8.72
N CYS A 176 -1.99 16.65 -9.65
CA CYS A 176 -2.23 16.78 -11.09
C CYS A 176 -3.26 15.78 -11.62
N VAL A 177 -3.21 14.52 -11.17
CA VAL A 177 -4.25 13.52 -11.46
C VAL A 177 -5.45 13.81 -10.56
N SER A 178 -6.09 14.97 -10.75
CA SER A 178 -7.12 15.48 -9.87
C SER A 178 -8.48 14.79 -10.03
N ASN A 179 -8.59 13.75 -10.84
CA ASN A 179 -9.81 12.98 -11.06
C ASN A 179 -9.63 11.55 -10.52
N GLY A 180 -10.52 11.13 -9.61
CA GLY A 180 -10.42 9.83 -8.92
C GLY A 180 -10.67 8.63 -9.83
N ILE A 181 -11.47 8.80 -10.90
CA ILE A 181 -11.72 7.76 -11.90
C ILE A 181 -10.48 7.55 -12.77
N LEU A 182 -9.83 8.62 -13.23
CA LEU A 182 -8.56 8.48 -13.93
C LEU A 182 -7.51 7.80 -13.03
N PHE A 183 -7.47 8.19 -11.75
CA PHE A 183 -6.55 7.58 -10.80
C PHE A 183 -6.81 6.09 -10.60
N SER A 184 -8.07 5.64 -10.56
CA SER A 184 -8.41 4.21 -10.49
C SER A 184 -7.88 3.45 -11.71
N TYR A 185 -8.00 4.03 -12.91
CA TYR A 185 -7.43 3.43 -14.14
C TYR A 185 -5.91 3.31 -14.08
N VAL A 186 -5.23 4.30 -13.49
CA VAL A 186 -3.77 4.25 -13.30
C VAL A 186 -3.37 3.14 -12.33
N ILE A 187 -4.09 2.97 -11.21
CA ILE A 187 -3.83 1.90 -10.25
C ILE A 187 -4.05 0.51 -10.88
N MET A 188 -5.10 0.37 -11.70
CA MET A 188 -5.45 -0.90 -12.34
C MET A 188 -4.59 -1.24 -13.56
N ALA A 189 -3.81 -0.29 -14.06
CA ALA A 189 -2.93 -0.51 -15.21
C ALA A 189 -1.56 -1.04 -14.82
N ASP A 190 -1.02 -1.93 -15.65
CA ASP A 190 0.37 -2.37 -15.54
C ASP A 190 1.35 -1.27 -15.95
N PRO A 191 2.54 -1.20 -15.31
CA PRO A 191 3.09 -2.18 -14.34
C PRO A 191 2.68 -1.96 -12.88
N LEU A 192 1.96 -0.88 -12.54
CA LEU A 192 1.64 -0.53 -11.16
C LEU A 192 0.74 -1.58 -10.48
N ASN A 193 -0.26 -2.08 -11.20
CA ASN A 193 -1.22 -3.07 -10.69
C ASN A 193 -0.55 -4.37 -10.24
N SER A 194 0.42 -4.85 -11.01
CA SER A 194 1.17 -6.08 -10.71
C SER A 194 2.28 -5.88 -9.68
N ALA A 195 2.81 -4.67 -9.54
CA ALA A 195 3.88 -4.38 -8.59
C ALA A 195 3.38 -4.12 -7.16
N LEU A 196 2.17 -3.58 -6.98
CA LEU A 196 1.64 -3.21 -5.68
C LEU A 196 0.74 -4.32 -5.10
N SER A 197 0.90 -4.59 -3.80
CA SER A 197 -0.07 -5.39 -3.05
C SER A 197 -1.40 -4.65 -2.92
N GLU A 198 -2.49 -5.36 -2.58
CA GLU A 198 -3.78 -4.72 -2.31
C GLU A 198 -3.66 -3.68 -1.18
N TYR A 199 -2.90 -4.01 -0.13
CA TYR A 199 -2.58 -3.13 0.98
C TYR A 199 -1.87 -1.84 0.52
N ASP A 200 -0.86 -1.95 -0.34
CA ASP A 200 -0.13 -0.78 -0.86
C ASP A 200 -1.02 0.11 -1.72
N LYS A 201 -1.90 -0.50 -2.54
CA LYS A 201 -2.91 0.24 -3.31
C LYS A 201 -3.85 1.00 -2.39
N PHE A 202 -4.30 0.37 -1.30
CA PHE A 202 -5.16 1.00 -0.31
C PHE A 202 -4.48 2.20 0.34
N CYS A 203 -3.24 2.01 0.81
CA CYS A 203 -2.44 3.07 1.40
C CYS A 203 -2.28 4.27 0.44
N LEU A 204 -2.06 3.99 -0.84
CA LEU A 204 -1.95 5.04 -1.86
C LEU A 204 -3.26 5.81 -2.07
N VAL A 205 -4.40 5.11 -2.11
CA VAL A 205 -5.73 5.75 -2.23
C VAL A 205 -6.07 6.57 -0.98
N ASP A 206 -5.81 6.04 0.23
CA ASP A 206 -6.02 6.77 1.48
C ASP A 206 -5.12 8.01 1.55
N LYS A 207 -3.86 7.91 1.12
CA LYS A 207 -2.96 9.07 0.98
C LYS A 207 -3.52 10.10 0.00
N TYR A 208 -4.05 9.66 -1.13
CA TYR A 208 -4.64 10.57 -2.13
C TYR A 208 -5.88 11.29 -1.60
N SER A 209 -6.72 10.61 -0.81
CA SER A 209 -7.91 11.20 -0.18
C SER A 209 -7.61 12.36 0.76
N LYS A 210 -6.41 12.39 1.37
CA LYS A 210 -5.96 13.48 2.24
C LYS A 210 -5.60 14.74 1.44
N ILE A 211 -5.27 14.58 0.16
CA ILE A 211 -4.94 15.68 -0.75
C ILE A 211 -6.22 16.26 -1.39
N LYS A 212 -7.18 15.39 -1.72
CA LYS A 212 -8.38 15.75 -2.47
C LYS A 212 -9.62 15.04 -1.93
N ARG A 213 -10.72 15.78 -1.79
CA ARG A 213 -12.05 15.20 -1.59
C ARG A 213 -12.64 14.69 -2.90
N PHE A 214 -13.14 13.46 -2.87
CA PHE A 214 -13.76 12.83 -4.02
C PHE A 214 -15.27 13.14 -4.12
N SER A 215 -15.76 13.19 -5.35
CA SER A 215 -17.19 13.10 -5.62
C SER A 215 -17.72 11.68 -5.36
N GLU A 216 -19.02 11.51 -5.24
CA GLU A 216 -19.63 10.19 -5.01
C GLU A 216 -19.28 9.19 -6.12
N ALA A 217 -19.28 9.61 -7.39
CA ALA A 217 -18.90 8.75 -8.50
C ALA A 217 -17.43 8.30 -8.42
N GLU A 218 -16.52 9.21 -8.05
CA GLU A 218 -15.10 8.88 -7.85
C GLU A 218 -14.90 7.95 -6.66
N SER A 219 -15.62 8.16 -5.56
CA SER A 219 -15.59 7.28 -4.39
C SER A 219 -16.06 5.87 -4.72
N ILE A 220 -17.12 5.73 -5.53
CA ILE A 220 -17.63 4.42 -5.98
C ILE A 220 -16.57 3.71 -6.83
N GLU A 221 -15.99 4.41 -7.79
CA GLU A 221 -14.98 3.84 -8.68
C GLU A 221 -13.72 3.41 -7.90
N LEU A 222 -13.22 4.24 -6.99
CA LEU A 222 -12.08 3.90 -6.15
C LEU A 222 -12.40 2.74 -5.20
N ALA A 223 -13.63 2.67 -4.67
CA ALA A 223 -14.02 1.57 -3.80
C ALA A 223 -14.11 0.24 -4.56
N SER A 224 -14.41 0.27 -5.86
CA SER A 224 -14.47 -0.94 -6.71
C SER A 224 -13.13 -1.65 -6.87
N LEU A 225 -12.01 -0.99 -6.51
CA LEU A 225 -10.67 -1.55 -6.55
C LEU A 225 -10.44 -2.66 -5.50
N PHE A 226 -11.29 -2.73 -4.47
CA PHE A 226 -11.06 -3.58 -3.30
C PHE A 226 -12.23 -4.54 -3.05
N ASN A 227 -11.92 -5.72 -2.51
CA ASN A 227 -12.92 -6.69 -2.10
C ASN A 227 -13.38 -6.46 -0.66
N TRP A 228 -14.49 -5.74 -0.49
CA TRP A 228 -15.09 -5.46 0.82
C TRP A 228 -15.84 -6.64 1.45
N GLU A 229 -15.94 -7.77 0.75
CA GLU A 229 -16.50 -9.00 1.32
C GLU A 229 -15.43 -9.82 2.06
N ASP A 230 -14.14 -9.54 1.84
CA ASP A 230 -13.05 -10.16 2.59
C ASP A 230 -13.10 -9.73 4.07
N PRO A 231 -13.14 -10.67 5.03
CA PRO A 231 -13.01 -10.38 6.45
C PRO A 231 -11.80 -9.50 6.84
N ASN A 232 -10.71 -9.55 6.06
CA ASN A 232 -9.49 -8.78 6.27
C ASN A 232 -9.63 -7.31 5.85
N SER A 233 -10.61 -6.98 5.01
CA SER A 233 -10.86 -5.58 4.60
C SER A 233 -11.19 -4.64 5.77
N LEU A 234 -11.62 -5.20 6.90
CA LEU A 234 -11.86 -4.46 8.14
C LEU A 234 -10.57 -3.92 8.76
N ASN A 235 -9.42 -4.54 8.51
CA ASN A 235 -8.12 -4.05 8.98
C ASN A 235 -7.83 -2.68 8.39
N TYR A 236 -8.28 -2.41 7.16
CA TYR A 236 -8.12 -1.09 6.56
C TYR A 236 -8.80 0.02 7.38
N PHE A 237 -9.97 -0.25 7.99
CA PHE A 237 -10.68 0.71 8.84
C PHE A 237 -10.06 0.88 10.23
N VAL A 238 -9.14 0.00 10.62
CA VAL A 238 -8.36 0.13 11.85
C VAL A 238 -7.12 0.99 11.59
N GLU A 239 -6.49 0.79 10.44
CA GLU A 239 -5.18 1.37 10.13
C GLU A 239 -5.24 2.70 9.34
N PHE A 240 -6.32 2.92 8.60
CA PHE A 240 -6.48 4.08 7.70
C PHE A 240 -7.74 4.89 8.03
N SER A 241 -7.83 6.08 7.43
CA SER A 241 -8.97 6.99 7.66
C SER A 241 -10.24 6.51 6.95
N CYS A 242 -10.10 6.00 5.72
CA CYS A 242 -11.21 5.51 4.90
C CYS A 242 -12.32 6.54 4.62
N ASP A 243 -12.04 7.84 4.81
CA ASP A 243 -13.02 8.94 4.65
C ASP A 243 -13.54 9.08 3.20
N TRP A 244 -12.80 8.52 2.24
CA TRP A 244 -13.13 8.54 0.82
C TRP A 244 -14.18 7.51 0.41
N LEU A 245 -14.56 6.57 1.29
CA LEU A 245 -15.45 5.49 0.91
C LEU A 245 -16.92 5.91 0.81
N PRO A 246 -17.67 5.32 -0.14
CA PRO A 246 -19.12 5.44 -0.19
C PRO A 246 -19.80 5.04 1.13
N LEU A 247 -20.84 5.79 1.52
CA LEU A 247 -21.55 5.59 2.79
C LEU A 247 -22.17 4.20 2.96
N ASN A 248 -22.62 3.57 1.87
CA ASN A 248 -23.18 2.23 1.89
C ASN A 248 -22.12 1.17 2.28
N ILE A 249 -20.88 1.33 1.82
CA ILE A 249 -19.76 0.44 2.15
C ILE A 249 -19.27 0.73 3.57
N SER A 250 -18.95 2.00 3.87
CA SER A 250 -18.37 2.38 5.16
C SER A 250 -19.30 2.06 6.33
N ARG A 251 -20.61 2.30 6.22
CA ARG A 251 -21.58 1.93 7.28
C ARG A 251 -21.62 0.43 7.55
N LYS A 252 -21.56 -0.41 6.50
CA LYS A 252 -21.55 -1.87 6.64
C LYS A 252 -20.28 -2.33 7.35
N CYS A 253 -19.13 -1.80 6.95
CA CYS A 253 -17.84 -2.11 7.56
C CYS A 253 -17.78 -1.63 9.03
N TYR A 254 -18.17 -0.39 9.34
CA TYR A 254 -18.22 0.10 10.72
C TYR A 254 -19.19 -0.69 11.59
N SER A 255 -20.38 -1.05 11.09
CA SER A 255 -21.32 -1.88 11.84
C SER A 255 -20.71 -3.24 12.18
N THR A 256 -20.02 -3.86 11.23
CA THR A 256 -19.34 -5.15 11.42
C THR A 256 -18.18 -5.01 12.41
N LEU A 257 -17.34 -4.00 12.25
CA LEU A 257 -16.22 -3.68 13.14
C LEU A 257 -16.68 -3.48 14.58
N LEU A 258 -17.70 -2.64 14.80
CA LEU A 258 -18.25 -2.36 16.11
C LEU A 258 -18.92 -3.60 16.72
N SER A 259 -19.58 -4.43 15.91
CA SER A 259 -20.17 -5.68 16.38
C SER A 259 -19.11 -6.68 16.82
N ARG A 260 -18.00 -6.81 16.09
CA ARG A 260 -16.83 -7.62 16.49
C ARG A 260 -16.24 -7.13 17.80
N ARG A 261 -16.00 -5.81 17.93
CA ARG A 261 -15.51 -5.20 19.18
C ARG A 261 -16.43 -5.45 20.36
N LYS A 262 -17.74 -5.30 20.19
CA LYS A 262 -18.72 -5.62 21.25
C LYS A 262 -18.67 -7.09 21.65
N ASN A 263 -18.52 -8.01 20.70
CA ASN A 263 -18.40 -9.43 21.01
C ASN A 263 -17.09 -9.74 21.75
N ILE A 264 -15.96 -9.14 21.35
CA ILE A 264 -14.68 -9.24 22.06
C ILE A 264 -14.84 -8.77 23.51
N ILE A 265 -15.46 -7.61 23.72
CA ILE A 265 -15.71 -7.07 25.07
C ILE A 265 -16.56 -8.04 25.90
N LYS A 266 -17.63 -8.62 25.35
CA LYS A 266 -18.46 -9.60 26.06
C LYS A 266 -17.70 -10.87 26.44
N VAL A 267 -16.84 -11.37 25.53
CA VAL A 267 -15.98 -12.53 25.83
C VAL A 267 -15.02 -12.18 26.97
N PHE A 268 -14.36 -11.01 26.87
CA PHE A 268 -13.49 -10.52 27.93
C PHE A 268 -14.22 -10.33 29.27
N GLU A 269 -15.45 -9.79 29.28
CA GLU A 269 -16.30 -9.67 30.47
C GLU A 269 -16.57 -11.05 31.10
N SER A 270 -16.95 -12.04 30.29
CA SER A 270 -17.22 -13.41 30.78
C SER A 270 -15.98 -14.11 31.35
N ILE A 271 -14.80 -13.85 30.79
CA ILE A 271 -13.53 -14.36 31.33
C ILE A 271 -13.19 -13.63 32.63
N SER A 272 -13.39 -12.30 32.66
CA SER A 272 -13.08 -11.45 33.81
C SER A 272 -13.95 -11.76 35.03
N GLU A 273 -15.20 -12.18 34.87
CA GLU A 273 -16.08 -12.60 35.98
C GLU A 273 -15.53 -13.81 36.75
N ASN A 274 -14.69 -14.64 36.10
CA ASN A 274 -14.09 -15.82 36.71
C ASN A 274 -12.74 -15.53 37.41
N VAL A 275 -12.21 -14.32 37.31
CA VAL A 275 -10.91 -13.94 37.88
C VAL A 275 -11.07 -13.57 39.36
N LYS A 276 -10.41 -14.31 40.24
CA LYS A 276 -10.73 -14.32 41.68
C LYS A 276 -10.27 -13.11 42.49
N GLU A 277 -9.27 -12.32 42.04
CA GLU A 277 -8.86 -11.09 42.74
C GLU A 277 -7.77 -10.26 42.02
N GLN A 278 -6.85 -10.89 41.26
CA GLN A 278 -5.72 -10.21 40.60
C GLN A 278 -5.50 -10.74 39.19
N ALA A 279 -5.49 -9.83 38.19
CA ALA A 279 -5.25 -10.16 36.79
C ALA A 279 -3.88 -9.66 36.32
N SER A 280 -3.26 -10.41 35.40
CA SER A 280 -2.10 -9.90 34.67
C SER A 280 -2.45 -8.63 33.89
N ARG A 281 -1.58 -7.62 33.97
CA ARG A 281 -1.67 -6.43 33.12
C ARG A 281 -1.55 -6.79 31.64
N LEU A 282 -0.71 -7.78 31.33
CA LEU A 282 -0.48 -8.25 29.96
C LEU A 282 -1.73 -8.88 29.36
N HIS A 283 -2.49 -9.63 30.17
CA HIS A 283 -3.78 -10.16 29.75
C HIS A 283 -4.74 -9.04 29.34
N CYS A 284 -4.84 -7.98 30.14
CA CYS A 284 -5.70 -6.83 29.80
C CYS A 284 -5.25 -6.13 28.51
N PHE A 285 -3.96 -5.86 28.36
CA PHE A 285 -3.43 -5.22 27.15
C PHE A 285 -3.63 -6.08 25.90
N LEU A 286 -3.52 -7.40 26.01
CA LEU A 286 -3.77 -8.33 24.91
C LEU A 286 -5.21 -8.21 24.40
N TRP A 287 -6.18 -8.19 25.31
CA TRP A 287 -7.59 -7.99 24.94
C TRP A 287 -7.87 -6.60 24.36
N VAL A 288 -7.18 -5.56 24.87
CA VAL A 288 -7.25 -4.22 24.28
C VAL A 288 -6.72 -4.23 22.84
N ASP A 289 -5.58 -4.89 22.57
CA ASP A 289 -5.03 -5.02 21.23
C ASP A 289 -5.98 -5.76 20.28
N ILE A 290 -6.48 -6.93 20.69
CA ILE A 290 -7.45 -7.73 19.93
C ILE A 290 -8.72 -6.91 19.64
N CYS A 291 -9.23 -6.17 20.64
CA CYS A 291 -10.37 -5.29 20.47
C CYS A 291 -10.04 -4.14 19.51
N SER A 292 -8.86 -3.52 19.61
CA SER A 292 -8.43 -2.43 18.74
C SER A 292 -8.36 -2.88 17.28
N LYS A 293 -7.85 -4.08 17.02
CA LYS A 293 -7.75 -4.68 15.68
C LYS A 293 -9.04 -5.34 15.20
N ALA A 294 -10.03 -5.49 16.09
CA ALA A 294 -11.26 -6.24 15.84
C ALA A 294 -11.00 -7.63 15.24
N SER A 295 -9.94 -8.29 15.72
CA SER A 295 -9.52 -9.60 15.27
C SER A 295 -10.61 -10.65 15.57
N ILE A 296 -10.65 -11.71 14.77
CA ILE A 296 -11.51 -12.86 15.08
C ILE A 296 -11.09 -13.39 16.45
N VAL A 297 -12.06 -13.61 17.34
CA VAL A 297 -11.81 -14.01 18.73
C VAL A 297 -11.48 -15.49 18.80
N PRO A 298 -10.24 -15.90 19.11
CA PRO A 298 -10.01 -17.21 19.72
C PRO A 298 -10.37 -17.16 21.20
N ASP A 299 -10.83 -18.27 21.76
CA ASP A 299 -11.09 -18.40 23.21
C ASP A 299 -9.82 -18.10 24.02
N HIS A 300 -8.64 -18.47 23.48
CA HIS A 300 -7.33 -18.09 24.02
C HIS A 300 -6.36 -17.68 22.88
N PRO A 301 -6.07 -16.38 22.72
CA PRO A 301 -5.18 -15.88 21.67
C PRO A 301 -3.73 -16.32 21.93
N SER A 302 -3.14 -17.05 20.97
CA SER A 302 -1.72 -17.39 20.98
C SER A 302 -0.93 -16.26 20.31
N ILE A 303 0.00 -15.65 21.04
CA ILE A 303 0.84 -14.53 20.59
C ILE A 303 2.32 -14.81 20.87
N ASN A 304 3.23 -14.15 20.14
CA ASN A 304 4.61 -14.04 20.62
C ASN A 304 4.62 -13.02 21.77
N ILE A 305 4.79 -13.52 22.99
CA ILE A 305 4.63 -12.75 24.22
C ILE A 305 5.68 -11.67 24.34
N LEU A 306 6.92 -11.94 23.94
CA LEU A 306 8.00 -10.95 24.02
C LEU A 306 7.84 -9.86 22.97
N ASP A 307 7.48 -10.20 21.73
CA ASP A 307 7.14 -9.21 20.69
C ASP A 307 5.94 -8.37 21.09
N PHE A 308 4.92 -9.00 21.70
CA PHE A 308 3.76 -8.29 22.20
C PHE A 308 4.14 -7.33 23.33
N ILE A 309 4.96 -7.75 24.30
CA ILE A 309 5.39 -6.91 25.42
C ILE A 309 6.26 -5.73 24.95
N SER A 310 7.11 -5.93 23.95
CA SER A 310 7.97 -4.86 23.39
C SER A 310 7.23 -3.88 22.49
N SER A 311 6.05 -4.25 21.97
CA SER A 311 5.23 -3.41 21.09
C SER A 311 3.90 -2.98 21.69
N LEU A 312 3.49 -3.60 22.79
CA LEU A 312 2.13 -3.59 23.35
C LEU A 312 1.06 -3.86 22.28
N GLY A 313 1.36 -4.74 21.32
CA GLY A 313 0.50 -5.08 20.19
C GLY A 313 0.61 -4.15 18.98
N ASN A 314 1.32 -3.02 19.10
CA ASN A 314 1.53 -2.09 17.98
C ASN A 314 2.94 -2.26 17.39
N SER A 315 3.07 -3.12 16.37
CA SER A 315 4.34 -3.56 15.78
C SER A 315 5.27 -2.44 15.30
N ASN A 316 4.78 -1.21 15.17
CA ASN A 316 5.53 -0.08 14.61
C ASN A 316 6.17 0.84 15.66
N VAL A 317 5.89 0.64 16.95
CA VAL A 317 6.48 1.44 18.03
C VAL A 317 7.18 0.52 19.01
N GLU A 318 8.51 0.46 18.89
CA GLU A 318 9.33 -0.26 19.86
C GLU A 318 9.34 0.47 21.20
N PHE A 319 9.10 -0.30 22.24
CA PHE A 319 9.04 0.16 23.62
C PHE A 319 9.93 -0.72 24.48
N ASP A 320 10.59 -0.13 25.48
CA ASP A 320 11.48 -0.86 26.39
C ASP A 320 10.68 -1.51 27.52
N PRO A 321 10.44 -2.83 27.51
CA PRO A 321 9.56 -3.45 28.49
C PRO A 321 10.14 -3.52 29.90
N ILE A 322 11.48 -3.43 30.02
CA ILE A 322 12.17 -3.46 31.32
C ILE A 322 12.03 -2.10 32.00
N LYS A 323 12.22 -1.00 31.25
CA LYS A 323 12.10 0.37 31.78
C LYS A 323 10.75 0.63 32.45
N TYR A 324 9.68 -0.01 31.97
CA TYR A 324 8.33 0.15 32.49
C TYR A 324 7.83 -1.06 33.28
N SER A 325 8.73 -2.00 33.61
CA SER A 325 8.44 -3.13 34.49
C SER A 325 7.35 -4.08 33.98
N TYR A 326 7.18 -4.20 32.66
CA TYR A 326 6.36 -5.26 32.04
C TYR A 326 7.11 -6.59 31.97
N LEU A 327 8.43 -6.53 32.00
CA LEU A 327 9.33 -7.66 32.03
C LEU A 327 10.42 -7.39 33.06
N LEU A 328 10.54 -8.26 34.06
CA LEU A 328 11.68 -8.27 34.95
C LEU A 328 12.72 -9.21 34.37
N CYS A 329 13.92 -8.72 34.11
CA CYS A 329 14.98 -9.54 33.60
C CYS A 329 16.24 -9.39 34.45
N ASN A 330 16.74 -10.51 34.98
CA ASN A 330 17.98 -10.54 35.74
C ASN A 330 18.98 -11.45 35.04
N VAL A 331 20.20 -10.95 34.81
CA VAL A 331 21.34 -11.75 34.37
C VAL A 331 22.22 -12.01 35.57
N HIS A 332 22.45 -13.28 35.89
CA HIS A 332 23.46 -13.66 36.86
C HIS A 332 24.80 -13.80 36.16
N GLN A 333 25.75 -12.97 36.61
CA GLN A 333 27.11 -12.76 36.08
C GLN A 333 27.18 -12.14 34.68
N THR A 334 27.32 -10.82 34.64
CA THR A 334 27.81 -10.10 33.46
C THR A 334 29.24 -9.68 33.71
N THR A 335 30.17 -10.18 32.92
CA THR A 335 31.62 -9.89 33.01
C THR A 335 31.98 -8.46 32.61
N TYR A 336 31.05 -7.70 32.01
CA TYR A 336 31.32 -6.36 31.48
C TYR A 336 30.13 -5.41 31.62
N ASP A 337 30.31 -4.32 32.38
CA ASP A 337 29.34 -3.20 32.49
C ASP A 337 29.05 -2.52 31.14
N ILE A 338 29.93 -2.70 30.15
CA ILE A 338 29.86 -2.11 28.81
C ILE A 338 28.87 -2.87 27.90
N PHE A 339 28.56 -4.12 28.24
CA PHE A 339 27.62 -4.98 27.50
C PHE A 339 26.34 -5.20 28.29
N HIS A 340 25.66 -4.11 28.64
CA HIS A 340 24.24 -4.13 29.00
C HIS A 340 23.47 -3.27 28.00
N PRO A 341 22.20 -3.60 27.66
CA PRO A 341 21.30 -4.43 28.48
C PRO A 341 20.56 -5.49 27.65
N ILE A 342 19.88 -6.45 28.28
CA ILE A 342 18.82 -7.28 27.66
C ILE A 342 17.84 -6.49 26.76
N GLN A 343 17.70 -5.17 26.97
CA GLN A 343 17.01 -4.25 26.06
C GLN A 343 17.47 -4.40 24.59
N SER A 344 18.70 -4.86 24.35
CA SER A 344 19.29 -5.16 23.05
C SER A 344 18.54 -6.29 22.33
N ILE A 345 18.03 -7.29 23.06
CA ILE A 345 17.19 -8.39 22.54
C ILE A 345 15.86 -7.84 21.98
N PHE A 346 15.42 -6.66 22.44
CA PHE A 346 14.12 -6.08 22.11
C PHE A 346 14.17 -4.85 21.18
N LYS A 347 15.37 -4.41 20.74
CA LYS A 347 15.56 -3.14 20.00
C LYS A 347 15.96 -3.27 18.53
N ASN A 348 16.67 -4.33 18.14
CA ASN A 348 17.08 -4.54 16.75
C ASN A 348 17.62 -5.95 16.55
N ASP A 349 17.39 -6.53 15.37
CA ASP A 349 18.05 -7.72 14.85
C ASP A 349 19.60 -7.69 14.90
N GLN A 350 20.21 -6.52 14.99
CA GLN A 350 21.68 -6.37 15.07
C GLN A 350 22.23 -6.33 16.50
N SER A 351 21.37 -6.44 17.51
CA SER A 351 21.70 -6.31 18.92
C SER A 351 21.62 -7.67 19.62
N TYR A 352 22.52 -7.93 20.58
CA TYR A 352 22.57 -9.20 21.30
C TYR A 352 22.89 -9.01 22.79
N ALA A 353 22.46 -9.95 23.61
CA ALA A 353 22.85 -10.08 25.02
C ALA A 353 23.93 -11.15 25.17
N ILE A 354 24.95 -10.89 25.99
CA ILE A 354 26.05 -11.82 26.25
C ILE A 354 25.93 -12.38 27.65
N ILE A 355 26.01 -13.71 27.77
CA ILE A 355 26.06 -14.42 29.05
C ILE A 355 27.31 -15.30 29.04
N GLU A 356 28.17 -15.17 30.04
CA GLU A 356 29.45 -15.89 30.12
C GLU A 356 29.49 -16.75 31.39
N SER A 357 29.66 -18.07 31.24
CA SER A 357 29.79 -18.99 32.37
C SER A 357 31.26 -19.28 32.69
N CYS A 358 31.62 -19.26 33.98
CA CYS A 358 32.90 -19.74 34.50
C CYS A 358 32.68 -20.94 35.44
N ASP A 359 33.75 -21.70 35.72
CA ASP A 359 33.70 -23.07 36.27
C ASP A 359 32.95 -23.20 37.61
N ASP A 360 32.90 -22.13 38.43
CA ASP A 360 32.26 -22.16 39.75
C ASP A 360 30.85 -21.55 39.78
N HIS A 361 30.40 -20.93 38.69
CA HIS A 361 29.15 -20.18 38.67
C HIS A 361 28.39 -20.33 37.34
N PRO A 362 27.18 -20.94 37.37
CA PRO A 362 26.36 -21.05 36.17
C PRO A 362 25.83 -19.68 35.78
N ALA A 363 26.21 -19.22 34.60
CA ALA A 363 25.68 -17.99 34.06
C ALA A 363 24.25 -18.23 33.54
N SER A 364 23.35 -17.31 33.87
CA SER A 364 21.94 -17.47 33.58
C SER A 364 21.23 -16.15 33.34
N ILE A 365 20.18 -16.21 32.54
CA ILE A 365 19.22 -15.13 32.32
C ILE A 365 17.86 -15.59 32.81
N SER A 366 17.23 -14.77 33.64
CA SER A 366 15.88 -15.00 34.14
C SER A 366 14.94 -13.94 33.56
N LEU A 367 13.80 -14.38 33.06
CA LEU A 367 12.70 -13.55 32.57
C LEU A 367 11.50 -13.81 33.47
N SER A 368 10.96 -12.76 34.10
CA SER A 368 9.74 -12.83 34.91
C SER A 368 8.70 -11.87 34.37
N PHE A 369 7.48 -12.39 34.20
CA PHE A 369 6.33 -11.67 33.64
C PHE A 369 5.40 -11.10 34.73
N GLY A 370 5.83 -11.18 35.99
CA GLY A 370 5.09 -10.73 37.17
C GLY A 370 4.22 -11.81 37.82
N ASN A 371 3.94 -11.63 39.11
CA ASN A 371 3.35 -12.64 40.01
C ASN A 371 1.90 -13.05 39.69
N HIS A 372 1.24 -12.40 38.72
CA HIS A 372 -0.15 -12.66 38.35
C HIS A 372 -0.29 -13.03 36.86
N THR A 373 0.84 -13.27 36.19
CA THR A 373 0.87 -13.66 34.79
C THR A 373 1.10 -15.15 34.71
N VAL A 374 0.17 -15.85 34.06
CA VAL A 374 0.33 -17.26 33.71
C VAL A 374 0.53 -17.34 32.22
N ILE A 375 1.58 -18.04 31.80
CA ILE A 375 1.87 -18.26 30.40
C ILE A 375 1.76 -19.74 30.10
N THR A 376 1.00 -20.09 29.07
CA THR A 376 1.03 -21.43 28.47
C THR A 376 1.69 -21.32 27.10
N ALA A 377 2.95 -21.74 27.01
CA ALA A 377 3.73 -21.62 25.78
C ALA A 377 3.56 -22.85 24.86
N ASN A 378 3.06 -22.58 23.66
CA ASN A 378 3.02 -23.52 22.56
C ASN A 378 4.42 -23.73 21.98
N SER A 379 5.27 -22.71 21.92
CA SER A 379 6.67 -22.89 21.52
C SER A 379 7.59 -21.91 22.23
N PHE A 380 8.85 -22.33 22.37
CA PHE A 380 9.91 -21.53 22.97
C PHE A 380 11.17 -21.65 22.11
N THR A 381 11.69 -20.53 21.63
CA THR A 381 12.86 -20.50 20.74
C THR A 381 13.85 -19.46 21.22
N ILE A 382 15.13 -19.83 21.27
CA ILE A 382 16.25 -18.92 21.49
C ILE A 382 17.14 -18.94 20.25
N SER A 383 17.30 -17.79 19.62
CA SER A 383 18.21 -17.61 18.49
C SER A 383 19.49 -16.96 18.95
N CYS A 384 20.63 -17.59 18.65
CA CYS A 384 21.95 -17.08 18.96
C CYS A 384 22.74 -16.75 17.68
N ASP A 385 23.65 -15.79 17.76
CA ASP A 385 24.49 -15.42 16.61
C ASP A 385 25.53 -16.51 16.26
N ILE A 386 25.74 -16.69 14.95
CA ILE A 386 26.55 -17.78 14.36
C ILE A 386 28.03 -17.40 14.19
N GLU A 387 28.47 -16.19 14.52
CA GLU A 387 29.82 -15.73 14.14
C GLU A 387 30.93 -16.70 14.56
N LYS A 388 31.46 -17.42 13.56
CA LYS A 388 32.36 -18.58 13.72
C LYS A 388 33.71 -18.25 14.35
N ASN A 389 34.02 -16.98 14.60
CA ASN A 389 35.27 -16.53 15.22
C ASN A 389 35.11 -15.09 15.72
N THR A 390 34.61 -14.91 16.93
CA THR A 390 34.58 -13.58 17.54
C THR A 390 36.02 -13.17 17.86
N ARG A 391 36.53 -12.13 17.19
CA ARG A 391 37.78 -11.48 17.62
C ARG A 391 37.65 -11.14 19.09
N LYS A 392 38.67 -11.51 19.87
CA LYS A 392 38.78 -11.22 21.30
C LYS A 392 38.42 -9.75 21.56
N PRO A 393 37.72 -9.44 22.67
CA PRO A 393 37.81 -8.11 23.25
C PRO A 393 39.31 -7.78 23.38
N ASN A 394 39.74 -6.61 22.90
CA ASN A 394 41.16 -6.24 22.70
C ASN A 394 42.04 -6.30 23.97
N ASN A 395 41.49 -6.68 25.14
CA ASN A 395 42.16 -6.64 26.43
C ASN A 395 42.39 -8.02 27.10
N ILE A 396 42.10 -9.16 26.44
CA ILE A 396 42.29 -10.50 27.05
C ILE A 396 43.57 -11.18 26.50
N THR A 397 44.64 -11.12 27.29
CA THR A 397 46.00 -11.59 26.96
C THR A 397 46.17 -13.11 26.92
N THR A 398 45.23 -13.91 27.43
CA THR A 398 45.26 -15.38 27.37
C THR A 398 44.40 -15.92 26.21
N LYS A 399 44.88 -16.95 25.49
CA LYS A 399 44.15 -17.63 24.40
C LYS A 399 42.98 -18.47 24.95
N GLN A 400 41.97 -17.83 25.54
CA GLN A 400 40.73 -18.52 25.90
C GLN A 400 39.82 -18.54 24.67
N TYR A 401 39.50 -19.74 24.20
CA TYR A 401 38.53 -19.95 23.13
C TYR A 401 37.14 -20.00 23.78
N TYR A 402 36.22 -19.20 23.26
CA TYR A 402 34.83 -19.27 23.66
C TYR A 402 34.09 -20.27 22.79
N THR A 403 33.30 -21.14 23.42
CA THR A 403 32.44 -22.09 22.70
C THR A 403 30.99 -21.77 22.97
N VAL A 404 30.17 -21.84 21.91
CA VAL A 404 28.71 -21.78 22.05
C VAL A 404 28.25 -23.10 22.66
N PRO A 405 27.51 -23.10 23.78
CA PRO A 405 27.10 -24.33 24.45
C PRO A 405 26.27 -25.22 23.52
N ASN A 406 26.48 -26.53 23.52
CA ASN A 406 25.64 -27.43 22.71
C ASN A 406 24.24 -27.62 23.31
N GLN A 407 24.11 -27.39 24.62
CA GLN A 407 22.88 -27.56 25.38
C GLN A 407 22.67 -26.37 26.32
N LEU A 408 21.42 -25.98 26.51
CA LEU A 408 20.99 -25.03 27.52
C LEU A 408 20.03 -25.71 28.48
N LEU A 409 20.12 -25.34 29.76
CA LEU A 409 19.18 -25.79 30.78
C LEU A 409 18.12 -24.70 30.96
N VAL A 410 16.88 -25.02 30.64
CA VAL A 410 15.72 -24.14 30.78
C VAL A 410 14.85 -24.62 31.93
N LYS A 411 14.65 -23.74 32.90
CA LYS A 411 13.72 -23.96 34.02
C LYS A 411 12.55 -23.00 33.89
N THR A 412 11.34 -23.49 34.07
CA THR A 412 10.16 -22.64 34.18
C THR A 412 9.65 -22.68 35.61
N PHE A 413 9.15 -21.55 36.10
CA PHE A 413 8.65 -21.42 37.46
C PHE A 413 7.21 -20.95 37.46
N LEU A 414 6.46 -21.37 38.48
CA LEU A 414 5.14 -20.86 38.79
C LEU A 414 5.09 -20.59 40.29
N ASN A 415 4.79 -19.35 40.67
CA ASN A 415 4.77 -18.90 42.07
C ASN A 415 6.07 -19.19 42.82
N GLY A 416 7.21 -19.02 42.13
CA GLY A 416 8.55 -19.26 42.68
C GLY A 416 8.93 -20.74 42.84
N THR A 417 8.05 -21.68 42.48
CA THR A 417 8.35 -23.12 42.45
C THR A 417 8.74 -23.55 41.04
N ILE A 418 9.71 -24.46 40.91
CA ILE A 418 10.08 -25.02 39.61
C ILE A 418 8.88 -25.82 39.11
N SER A 419 8.25 -25.33 38.04
CA SER A 419 7.19 -26.05 37.34
C SER A 419 7.79 -27.13 36.47
N ASN A 420 8.88 -26.80 35.74
CA ASN A 420 9.57 -27.77 34.91
C ASN A 420 11.04 -27.44 34.66
N GLU A 421 11.77 -28.44 34.18
CA GLU A 421 13.18 -28.37 33.85
C GLU A 421 13.47 -29.20 32.59
N PHE A 422 14.11 -28.59 31.59
CA PHE A 422 14.42 -29.23 30.31
C PHE A 422 15.81 -28.85 29.82
N GLU A 423 16.44 -29.78 29.11
CA GLU A 423 17.65 -29.51 28.33
C GLU A 423 17.28 -29.35 26.85
N ILE A 424 17.63 -28.20 26.27
CA ILE A 424 17.44 -27.93 24.84
C ILE A 424 18.79 -27.95 24.14
N SER A 425 18.86 -28.72 23.05
CA SER A 425 20.08 -28.82 22.24
C SER A 425 20.02 -27.85 21.07
N SER A 426 21.16 -27.25 20.71
CA SER A 426 21.25 -26.39 19.54
C SER A 426 21.18 -27.19 18.24
N ASP A 427 20.45 -26.70 17.24
CA ASP A 427 20.56 -27.21 15.88
C ASP A 427 21.87 -26.75 15.18
N GLN A 428 22.02 -27.08 13.89
CA GLN A 428 23.18 -26.65 13.09
C GLN A 428 23.30 -25.12 12.94
N ASN A 429 22.20 -24.39 13.13
CA ASN A 429 22.11 -22.94 13.05
C ASN A 429 22.22 -22.25 14.41
N LYS A 430 22.51 -23.00 15.48
CA LYS A 430 22.57 -22.48 16.86
C LYS A 430 21.24 -21.86 17.34
N ILE A 431 20.15 -22.42 16.84
CA ILE A 431 18.79 -22.19 17.34
C ILE A 431 18.49 -23.28 18.37
N TYR A 432 18.03 -22.88 19.54
CA TYR A 432 17.53 -23.79 20.56
C TYR A 432 16.01 -23.69 20.57
N GLN A 433 15.32 -24.80 20.31
CA GLN A 433 13.88 -24.80 20.15
C GLN A 433 13.24 -25.88 21.01
N LEU A 434 12.11 -25.54 21.60
CA LEU A 434 11.22 -26.44 22.32
C LEU A 434 9.81 -26.28 21.74
N GLU A 435 9.29 -27.36 21.14
CA GLU A 435 8.00 -27.37 20.45
C GLU A 435 6.77 -27.34 21.37
N LYS A 436 6.95 -27.56 22.67
CA LYS A 436 5.89 -27.39 23.67
C LYS A 436 6.52 -27.26 25.04
N VAL A 437 6.15 -26.22 25.78
CA VAL A 437 6.51 -26.11 27.20
C VAL A 437 5.41 -26.85 28.00
N PRO A 438 5.73 -27.95 28.68
CA PRO A 438 4.80 -28.59 29.62
C PRO A 438 4.44 -27.61 30.73
N ASN A 439 3.18 -27.56 31.10
CA ASN A 439 2.64 -26.73 32.19
C ASN A 439 2.82 -25.21 32.03
N SER A 440 1.98 -24.46 32.75
CA SER A 440 2.02 -23.01 32.73
C SER A 440 3.11 -22.44 33.66
N PHE A 441 3.60 -21.24 33.36
CA PHE A 441 4.68 -20.60 34.12
C PHE A 441 4.50 -19.07 34.20
N ASP A 442 5.15 -18.43 35.17
CA ASP A 442 5.22 -16.97 35.34
C ASP A 442 6.63 -16.40 35.09
N SER A 443 7.62 -17.29 35.01
CA SER A 443 9.02 -16.94 34.79
C SER A 443 9.82 -18.11 34.19
N ILE A 444 10.89 -17.76 33.48
CA ILE A 444 11.81 -18.69 32.84
C ILE A 444 13.24 -18.33 33.25
N LEU A 445 14.05 -19.33 33.57
CA LEU A 445 15.49 -19.22 33.74
C LEU A 445 16.17 -20.05 32.65
N VAL A 446 17.00 -19.41 31.84
CA VAL A 446 17.87 -20.07 30.87
C VAL A 446 19.28 -20.01 31.44
N SER A 447 19.92 -21.17 31.60
CA SER A 447 21.24 -21.29 32.19
C SER A 447 22.17 -22.13 31.30
N ILE A 448 23.44 -21.76 31.31
CA ILE A 448 24.49 -22.57 30.69
C ILE A 448 24.86 -23.67 31.70
N PRO A 449 24.72 -24.96 31.35
CA PRO A 449 25.09 -26.03 32.26
C PRO A 449 26.59 -25.96 32.58
N PRO A 450 26.98 -26.17 33.86
CA PRO A 450 28.37 -26.08 34.28
C PRO A 450 29.23 -27.03 33.44
N SER A 451 30.36 -26.52 32.95
CA SER A 451 31.30 -27.33 32.18
C SER A 451 32.28 -28.00 33.13
N LEU A 452 32.57 -29.28 32.92
CA LEU A 452 33.66 -29.98 33.62
C LEU A 452 35.06 -29.65 33.06
N SER A 453 35.14 -28.75 32.07
CA SER A 453 36.37 -28.35 31.38
C SER A 453 36.59 -26.86 31.53
N ASP A 454 37.85 -26.41 31.70
CA ASP A 454 38.33 -25.01 31.81
C ASP A 454 38.03 -24.10 30.59
N ILE A 455 37.00 -24.42 29.80
CA ILE A 455 36.61 -23.74 28.57
C ILE A 455 35.41 -22.85 28.89
N TYR A 456 35.63 -21.55 28.80
CA TYR A 456 34.59 -20.53 28.93
C TYR A 456 33.51 -20.74 27.85
N LYS A 457 32.25 -20.77 28.29
CA LYS A 457 31.09 -20.81 27.41
C LYS A 457 30.46 -19.43 27.33
N ILE A 458 30.21 -18.98 26.10
CA ILE A 458 29.51 -17.72 25.85
C ILE A 458 28.22 -18.01 25.10
N LEU A 459 27.13 -17.39 25.55
CA LEU A 459 25.86 -17.34 24.84
C LEU A 459 25.59 -15.91 24.37
N ARG A 460 25.47 -15.72 23.06
CA ARG A 460 25.07 -14.44 22.43
C ARG A 460 23.62 -14.54 21.98
N ILE A 461 22.70 -14.14 22.84
CA ILE A 461 21.27 -14.22 22.57
C ILE A 461 20.89 -13.03 21.70
N ARG A 462 20.39 -13.31 20.50
CA ARG A 462 19.86 -12.29 19.59
C ARG A 462 18.35 -12.13 19.76
N ASN A 463 17.63 -13.24 19.84
CA ASN A 463 16.18 -13.24 20.00
C ASN A 463 15.72 -14.35 20.94
N ILE A 464 14.67 -14.06 21.71
CA ILE A 464 13.89 -15.04 22.46
C ILE A 464 12.45 -14.90 22.00
N SER A 465 11.86 -15.98 21.51
CA SER A 465 10.47 -16.02 21.08
C SER A 465 9.71 -17.01 21.94
N ILE A 466 8.59 -16.55 22.51
CA ILE A 466 7.70 -17.37 23.34
C ILE A 466 6.31 -17.24 22.74
N VAL A 467 5.86 -18.25 22.00
CA VAL A 467 4.54 -18.24 21.38
C VAL A 467 3.58 -19.00 22.28
N GLY A 468 2.54 -18.34 22.77
CA GLY A 468 1.62 -18.95 23.74
C GLY A 468 0.46 -18.05 24.12
N THR A 469 -0.33 -18.53 25.08
CA THR A 469 -1.44 -17.77 25.68
C THR A 469 -0.99 -17.11 26.97
N VAL A 470 -1.59 -15.96 27.27
CA VAL A 470 -1.39 -15.24 28.53
C VAL A 470 -2.69 -15.28 29.30
N ASP A 471 -2.69 -15.99 30.41
CA ASP A 471 -3.85 -16.22 31.26
C ASP A 471 -3.64 -15.57 32.65
N THR A 472 -4.74 -15.44 33.40
CA THR A 472 -4.76 -14.96 34.78
C THR A 472 -4.70 -16.14 35.75
N GLN A 473 -4.03 -15.98 36.90
CA GLN A 473 -3.99 -16.99 37.97
C GLN A 473 -5.34 -17.20 38.66
#